data_AF-A0A2I1H3I6-F1
#
_entry.id   AF-A0A2I1H3I6-F1
#
_cell.length_a   1.000
_cell.length_b   1.000
_cell.length_c   1.000
_cell.angle_alpha   90.00
_cell.angle_beta   90.00
_cell.angle_gamma   90.00
#
_symmetry.space_group_name_H-M   'P 1'
#
loop_
_entity.id
_entity.type
_entity.pdbx_description
1 polymer ?
#
loop_
_entity_poly.entity_id
_entity_poly.type
_entity_poly.pdbx_seq_one_letter_code
_entity_poly.pdbx_strand_id
1 'polypeptide(L)'
;MPPTSYSAFQLPKTQIQRKHELVAGLFKEILERFRDWDLCRESPSLFLVYAYDNPSVGQADAGVSRNLIQWLSSLRFHIYSDCTVSGYNTLAFQTTLMNTAKADDVLSSQLCLLPNHSESVDKVILCGSEVLGRYIETSYYQSYYQSLKSAYQKALKQFDGIDSIKEALREVVNHNLKEKEFHHVLTELAFLHIRYDYKQEDHGIIPVLLNGTFQKCFPAFIVKSTTICIYEPSLYVPGNWNGEETYQDQGVHIGFFKLLKRLLVNQERRIQVIEEEVYHSCIQALRKNHSKVLEPQAFSTYMKDAYLKALDKLLEDGTTFLRQLGPETSPKPIPQCKQNSMLQTAQILEVMQAQTQIESLIEAKVSALKIDLKSYLQSEIHLVKSSIDSKLEAMQEAQTSLNSKLELILASLNKPSR
;
A
#
# COMPACT_ATOMS: atom_id res chain seq x y z
N MET A 1 -1.63 -28.98 -53.68
CA MET A 1 -2.26 -28.25 -52.57
C MET A 1 -1.73 -28.78 -51.25
N PRO A 2 -0.93 -28.01 -50.51
CA PRO A 2 -0.74 -28.19 -49.08
C PRO A 2 -1.58 -27.19 -48.28
N PRO A 3 -1.89 -27.47 -47.00
CA PRO A 3 -2.88 -26.74 -46.23
C PRO A 3 -2.35 -25.40 -45.75
N THR A 4 -3.22 -24.38 -45.84
CA THR A 4 -3.10 -23.07 -45.21
C THR A 4 -2.83 -23.19 -43.71
N SER A 5 -1.65 -22.73 -43.28
CA SER A 5 -1.35 -22.50 -41.88
C SER A 5 -2.20 -21.35 -41.36
N TYR A 6 -2.95 -21.61 -40.29
CA TYR A 6 -3.57 -20.57 -39.49
C TYR A 6 -2.47 -19.68 -38.89
N SER A 7 -2.40 -18.44 -39.37
CA SER A 7 -1.64 -17.36 -38.75
C SER A 7 -2.27 -17.09 -37.38
N ALA A 8 -1.64 -17.59 -36.32
CA ALA A 8 -1.87 -17.10 -34.97
C ALA A 8 -1.51 -15.61 -34.95
N PHE A 9 -2.50 -14.75 -34.73
CA PHE A 9 -2.33 -13.32 -34.52
C PHE A 9 -1.36 -13.10 -33.35
N GLN A 10 -0.09 -12.85 -33.66
CA GLN A 10 0.86 -12.28 -32.72
C GLN A 10 0.48 -10.81 -32.54
N LEU A 11 -0.27 -10.49 -31.47
CA LEU A 11 -0.30 -9.12 -30.96
C LEU A 11 1.15 -8.66 -30.73
N PRO A 12 1.56 -7.47 -31.20
CA PRO A 12 2.94 -7.03 -31.11
C PRO A 12 3.31 -6.85 -29.63
N LYS A 13 4.40 -7.50 -29.19
CA LYS A 13 4.93 -7.51 -27.82
C LYS A 13 5.04 -6.12 -27.16
N THR A 14 5.06 -5.04 -27.94
CA THR A 14 5.10 -3.64 -27.49
C THR A 14 3.82 -3.14 -26.83
N GLN A 15 2.64 -3.60 -27.25
CA GLN A 15 1.38 -3.12 -26.66
C GLN A 15 1.11 -3.73 -25.28
N ILE A 16 1.41 -5.02 -25.11
CA ILE A 16 1.28 -5.72 -23.84
C ILE A 16 2.21 -5.09 -22.81
N GLN A 17 3.47 -4.85 -23.19
CA GLN A 17 4.44 -4.16 -22.35
C GLN A 17 3.95 -2.76 -21.93
N ARG A 18 3.41 -1.97 -22.88
CA ARG A 18 2.86 -0.63 -22.58
C ARG A 18 1.70 -0.70 -21.58
N LYS A 19 0.83 -1.71 -21.65
CA LYS A 19 -0.24 -1.90 -20.67
C LYS A 19 0.32 -2.21 -19.28
N HIS A 20 1.33 -3.08 -19.16
CA HIS A 20 1.98 -3.34 -17.87
C HIS A 20 2.57 -2.07 -17.26
N GLU A 21 3.24 -1.24 -18.08
CA GLU A 21 3.78 0.06 -17.65
C GLU A 21 2.69 1.03 -17.20
N LEU A 22 1.56 1.09 -17.91
CA LEU A 22 0.42 1.94 -17.52
C LEU A 22 -0.20 1.49 -16.19
N VAL A 23 -0.27 0.18 -15.93
CA VAL A 23 -0.79 -0.36 -14.66
C VAL A 23 0.17 -0.10 -13.50
N ALA A 24 1.47 -0.28 -13.70
CA ALA A 24 2.49 0.08 -12.71
C ALA A 24 2.46 1.59 -12.43
N GLY A 25 2.33 2.42 -13.47
CA GLY A 25 2.21 3.88 -13.36
C GLY A 25 0.95 4.32 -12.60
N LEU A 26 -0.20 3.70 -12.88
CA LEU A 26 -1.46 3.92 -12.16
C LEU A 26 -1.30 3.62 -10.67
N PHE A 27 -0.75 2.45 -10.34
CA PHE A 27 -0.57 2.06 -8.94
C PHE A 27 0.37 3.03 -8.21
N LYS A 28 1.47 3.42 -8.85
CA LYS A 28 2.40 4.42 -8.32
C LYS A 28 1.71 5.77 -8.05
N GLU A 29 0.92 6.28 -9.00
CA GLU A 29 0.15 7.52 -8.81
C GLU A 29 -0.80 7.40 -7.61
N ILE A 30 -1.49 6.25 -7.44
CA ILE A 30 -2.35 6.02 -6.27
C ILE A 30 -1.57 6.11 -4.96
N LEU A 31 -0.38 5.50 -4.89
CA LEU A 31 0.47 5.62 -3.70
C LEU A 31 0.92 7.07 -3.44
N GLU A 32 1.24 7.82 -4.49
CA GLU A 32 1.58 9.23 -4.38
C GLU A 32 0.39 10.04 -3.84
N ARG A 33 -0.84 9.78 -4.31
CA ARG A 33 -2.05 10.43 -3.77
C ARG A 33 -2.31 10.06 -2.31
N PHE A 34 -2.15 8.80 -1.93
CA PHE A 34 -2.29 8.39 -0.52
C PHE A 34 -1.28 9.10 0.38
N ARG A 35 -0.04 9.29 -0.09
CA ARG A 35 0.98 10.06 0.62
C ARG A 35 0.59 11.54 0.71
N ASP A 36 0.12 12.14 -0.37
CA ASP A 36 -0.24 13.57 -0.43
C ASP A 36 -1.48 13.89 0.42
N TRP A 37 -2.41 12.95 0.55
CA TRP A 37 -3.57 13.04 1.45
C TRP A 37 -3.24 12.73 2.91
N ASP A 38 -1.97 12.45 3.22
CA ASP A 38 -1.51 12.09 4.55
C ASP A 38 -2.33 10.93 5.15
N LEU A 39 -2.68 9.96 4.30
CA LEU A 39 -3.54 8.83 4.67
C LEU A 39 -2.94 8.01 5.83
N CYS A 40 -1.61 8.04 5.96
CA CYS A 40 -0.83 7.25 6.90
C CYS A 40 -0.34 8.08 8.11
N ARG A 41 -0.93 9.25 8.39
CA ARG A 41 -0.51 10.13 9.49
C ARG A 41 -0.43 9.43 10.85
N GLU A 42 -1.39 8.55 11.13
CA GLU A 42 -1.48 7.75 12.37
C GLU A 42 -1.14 6.29 12.07
N SER A 43 -0.12 6.04 11.25
CA SER A 43 0.27 4.68 10.88
C SER A 43 0.89 3.91 12.06
N PRO A 44 0.56 2.62 12.25
CA PRO A 44 1.27 1.77 13.20
C PRO A 44 2.74 1.57 12.80
N SER A 45 3.60 1.39 13.80
CA SER A 45 4.95 0.85 13.59
C SER A 45 4.87 -0.61 13.13
N LEU A 46 5.70 -0.97 12.14
CA LEU A 46 5.62 -2.25 11.43
C LEU A 46 6.95 -3.00 11.49
N PHE A 47 6.88 -4.32 11.59
CA PHE A 47 7.97 -5.20 11.18
C PHE A 47 7.48 -6.16 10.10
N LEU A 48 8.26 -6.39 9.05
CA LEU A 48 7.96 -7.36 8.00
C LEU A 48 8.91 -8.56 8.07
N VAL A 49 8.34 -9.72 8.37
CA VAL A 49 9.03 -11.02 8.44
C VAL A 49 8.83 -11.75 7.13
N TYR A 50 9.92 -12.15 6.46
CA TYR A 50 9.88 -12.92 5.22
C TYR A 50 11.13 -13.80 5.08
N ALA A 51 11.01 -14.89 4.32
CA ALA A 51 12.17 -15.70 3.95
C ALA A 51 12.81 -15.18 2.65
N TYR A 52 14.13 -15.37 2.51
CA TYR A 52 14.82 -15.18 1.24
C TYR A 52 14.61 -16.36 0.30
N ASP A 53 14.73 -16.09 -1.00
CA ASP A 53 14.74 -17.15 -2.01
C ASP A 53 15.92 -18.10 -1.76
N ASN A 54 15.62 -19.39 -1.72
CA ASN A 54 16.62 -20.42 -1.51
C ASN A 54 16.40 -21.54 -2.55
N PRO A 55 17.18 -21.56 -3.66
CA PRO A 55 16.96 -22.49 -4.75
C PRO A 55 16.99 -23.97 -4.36
N SER A 56 17.65 -24.32 -3.25
CA SER A 56 17.69 -25.69 -2.74
C SER A 56 16.46 -26.07 -1.92
N VAL A 57 15.70 -25.09 -1.44
CA VAL A 57 14.54 -25.27 -0.55
C VAL A 57 13.24 -24.91 -1.26
N GLY A 58 13.19 -23.90 -2.13
CA GLY A 58 11.98 -23.51 -2.84
C GLY A 58 11.96 -22.03 -3.21
N GLN A 59 10.78 -21.52 -3.54
CA GLN A 59 10.57 -20.11 -3.85
C GLN A 59 10.01 -19.39 -2.64
N ALA A 60 10.65 -18.30 -2.22
CA ALA A 60 10.14 -17.47 -1.13
C ALA A 60 9.31 -16.28 -1.64
N ASP A 61 9.45 -15.96 -2.93
CA ASP A 61 8.95 -14.73 -3.55
C ASP A 61 9.46 -13.48 -2.79
N ALA A 62 10.73 -13.49 -2.42
CA ALA A 62 11.35 -12.39 -1.67
C ALA A 62 11.29 -11.05 -2.44
N GLY A 63 11.15 -11.09 -3.77
CA GLY A 63 10.86 -9.91 -4.60
C GLY A 63 9.54 -9.22 -4.23
N VAL A 64 8.49 -10.00 -3.94
CA VAL A 64 7.18 -9.47 -3.53
C VAL A 64 7.29 -8.78 -2.17
N SER A 65 7.95 -9.42 -1.19
CA SER A 65 8.21 -8.81 0.12
C SER A 65 8.96 -7.48 0.01
N ARG A 66 9.97 -7.40 -0.86
CA ARG A 66 10.71 -6.14 -1.12
C ARG A 66 9.82 -5.06 -1.72
N ASN A 67 8.91 -5.40 -2.63
CA ASN A 67 7.92 -4.47 -3.16
C ASN A 67 7.01 -3.93 -2.05
N LEU A 68 6.51 -4.80 -1.16
CA LEU A 68 5.70 -4.38 -0.01
C LEU A 68 6.46 -3.42 0.92
N ILE A 69 7.73 -3.72 1.24
CA ILE A 69 8.59 -2.83 2.05
C ILE A 69 8.74 -1.47 1.37
N GLN A 70 9.01 -1.45 0.06
CA GLN A 70 9.20 -0.22 -0.70
C GLN A 70 7.93 0.63 -0.73
N TRP A 71 6.76 0.02 -0.95
CA TRP A 71 5.49 0.74 -1.01
C TRP A 71 5.01 1.22 0.36
N LEU A 72 5.22 0.47 1.44
CA LEU A 72 4.95 0.95 2.80
C LEU A 72 5.87 2.12 3.16
N SER A 73 7.16 2.02 2.79
CA SER A 73 8.13 3.10 3.01
C SER A 73 7.77 4.36 2.23
N SER A 74 7.29 4.24 0.98
CA SER A 74 6.89 5.41 0.17
C SER A 74 5.66 6.12 0.74
N LEU A 75 4.81 5.39 1.47
CA LEU A 75 3.67 5.89 2.22
C LEU A 75 4.05 6.42 3.63
N ARG A 76 5.34 6.44 3.98
CA ARG A 76 5.88 6.93 5.26
C ARG A 76 5.53 6.05 6.48
N PHE A 77 5.22 4.77 6.28
CA PHE A 77 5.14 3.85 7.40
C PHE A 77 6.51 3.71 8.07
N HIS A 78 6.50 3.64 9.40
CA HIS A 78 7.68 3.27 10.17
C HIS A 78 7.86 1.76 10.13
N ILE A 79 8.56 1.27 9.11
CA ILE A 79 8.75 -0.16 8.84
C ILE A 79 10.18 -0.63 9.09
N TYR A 80 10.28 -1.79 9.72
CA TYR A 80 11.50 -2.54 9.96
C TYR A 80 11.49 -3.88 9.22
N SER A 81 12.66 -4.37 8.82
CA SER A 81 12.93 -5.75 8.44
C SER A 81 14.37 -6.11 8.83
N ASP A 82 14.71 -7.39 8.74
CA ASP A 82 16.05 -7.96 8.84
C ASP A 82 17.18 -7.20 8.11
N CYS A 83 16.89 -6.46 7.03
CA CYS A 83 17.84 -5.67 6.24
C CYS A 83 17.81 -4.15 6.51
N THR A 84 16.89 -3.65 7.35
CA THR A 84 16.80 -2.21 7.63
C THR A 84 17.44 -1.91 8.99
N VAL A 85 18.77 -1.84 9.01
CA VAL A 85 19.48 -1.20 10.13
C VAL A 85 19.11 0.29 10.07
N SER A 86 18.28 0.72 11.02
CA SER A 86 17.65 2.05 11.10
C SER A 86 16.46 2.27 10.15
N GLY A 87 15.25 2.33 10.73
CA GLY A 87 14.10 2.96 10.09
C GLY A 87 14.50 4.34 9.56
N TYR A 88 14.09 4.62 8.33
CA TYR A 88 14.44 5.79 7.50
C TYR A 88 15.92 5.91 7.05
N ASN A 89 16.24 5.29 5.91
CA ASN A 89 17.01 5.93 4.83
C ASN A 89 16.94 5.12 3.52
N THR A 90 15.79 5.21 2.85
CA THR A 90 15.54 4.63 1.52
C THR A 90 16.19 5.47 0.40
N LEU A 91 17.47 5.79 0.54
CA LEU A 91 18.30 6.38 -0.53
C LEU A 91 19.68 5.70 -0.69
N ALA A 92 20.05 4.76 0.20
CA ALA A 92 21.34 4.08 0.17
C ALA A 92 21.25 2.56 -0.14
N PHE A 93 20.14 2.10 -0.73
CA PHE A 93 19.82 0.67 -0.78
C PHE A 93 20.48 -0.14 -1.90
N GLN A 94 21.66 0.24 -2.40
CA GLN A 94 22.31 -0.56 -3.47
C GLN A 94 23.80 -0.86 -3.35
N THR A 95 24.56 -0.37 -2.37
CA THR A 95 26.03 -0.55 -2.46
C THR A 95 26.82 -0.90 -1.22
N THR A 96 26.25 -0.97 -0.01
CA THR A 96 27.13 -1.07 1.18
C THR A 96 26.75 -2.05 2.28
N LEU A 97 25.58 -2.70 2.23
CA LEU A 97 25.16 -3.62 3.31
C LEU A 97 25.33 -5.11 3.01
N MET A 98 26.14 -5.47 2.00
CA MET A 98 26.30 -6.89 1.66
C MET A 98 27.31 -7.66 2.52
N ASN A 99 28.02 -7.06 3.49
CA ASN A 99 29.16 -7.79 4.09
C ASN A 99 29.54 -7.56 5.57
N THR A 100 28.80 -6.84 6.44
CA THR A 100 29.31 -6.61 7.82
C THR A 100 28.31 -6.51 8.97
N ALA A 101 27.03 -6.85 8.80
CA ALA A 101 26.12 -6.89 9.95
C ALA A 101 26.53 -8.05 10.90
N LYS A 102 27.22 -7.73 11.99
CA LYS A 102 27.48 -8.67 13.09
C LYS A 102 26.12 -9.14 13.63
N ALA A 103 26.06 -10.41 14.06
CA ALA A 103 24.87 -10.99 14.68
C ALA A 103 24.28 -10.12 15.83
N ASP A 104 25.12 -9.31 16.47
CA ASP A 104 24.75 -8.34 17.51
C ASP A 104 23.72 -7.29 17.03
N ASP A 105 23.79 -6.86 15.77
CA ASP A 105 22.92 -5.82 15.19
C ASP A 105 21.58 -6.42 14.70
N VAL A 106 21.62 -7.64 14.15
CA VAL A 106 20.43 -8.34 13.64
C VAL A 106 19.50 -8.77 14.77
N LEU A 107 20.02 -9.35 15.86
CA LEU A 107 19.15 -9.73 16.97
C LEU A 107 18.51 -8.50 17.61
N SER A 108 19.28 -7.42 17.76
CA SER A 108 18.80 -6.18 18.38
C SER A 108 17.62 -5.57 17.62
N SER A 109 17.65 -5.62 16.28
CA SER A 109 16.51 -5.17 15.46
C SER A 109 15.30 -6.12 15.55
N GLN A 110 15.52 -7.42 15.73
CA GLN A 110 14.45 -8.43 15.82
C GLN A 110 13.72 -8.41 17.17
N LEU A 111 14.35 -7.92 18.24
CA LEU A 111 13.72 -7.85 19.56
C LEU A 111 12.42 -7.07 19.55
N CYS A 112 12.23 -6.15 18.59
CA CYS A 112 11.01 -5.38 18.47
C CYS A 112 9.73 -6.22 18.23
N LEU A 113 9.90 -7.49 17.88
CA LEU A 113 8.85 -8.48 17.68
C LEU A 113 8.29 -9.08 18.98
N LEU A 114 9.02 -8.99 20.08
CA LEU A 114 8.59 -9.57 21.36
C LEU A 114 7.37 -8.82 21.93
N PRO A 115 6.61 -9.45 22.85
CA PRO A 115 5.52 -8.76 23.53
C PRO A 115 6.04 -7.87 24.67
N ASN A 116 5.25 -6.87 25.06
CA ASN A 116 5.37 -6.13 26.33
C ASN A 116 6.69 -5.39 26.57
N HIS A 117 7.30 -4.82 25.52
CA HIS A 117 8.43 -3.91 25.69
C HIS A 117 8.18 -2.57 24.98
N SER A 118 8.84 -1.50 25.42
CA SER A 118 8.64 -0.14 24.90
C SER A 118 8.98 -0.02 23.42
N GLU A 119 9.94 -0.82 22.94
CA GLU A 119 10.37 -0.85 21.54
C GLU A 119 9.47 -1.75 20.65
N SER A 120 8.33 -2.25 21.15
CA SER A 120 7.50 -3.25 20.44
C SER A 120 6.82 -2.60 19.26
N VAL A 121 6.93 -3.22 18.09
CA VAL A 121 6.13 -2.78 16.95
C VAL A 121 4.65 -3.05 17.20
N ASP A 122 3.81 -2.18 16.66
CA ASP A 122 2.35 -2.26 16.80
C ASP A 122 1.80 -3.45 15.99
N LYS A 123 2.24 -3.58 14.74
CA LYS A 123 1.81 -4.64 13.83
C LYS A 123 3.00 -5.35 13.21
N VAL A 124 2.81 -6.63 12.89
CA VAL A 124 3.81 -7.44 12.18
C VAL A 124 3.17 -8.03 10.92
N ILE A 125 3.82 -7.86 9.78
CA ILE A 125 3.43 -8.52 8.53
C ILE A 125 4.25 -9.80 8.43
N LEU A 126 3.59 -10.96 8.44
CA LEU A 126 4.23 -12.25 8.26
C LEU A 126 3.98 -12.76 6.84
N CYS A 127 5.02 -12.71 6.01
CA CYS A 127 4.98 -13.23 4.64
C CYS A 127 5.21 -14.75 4.64
N GLY A 128 4.14 -15.51 4.42
CA GLY A 128 4.18 -16.96 4.25
C GLY A 128 4.60 -17.35 2.83
N SER A 129 5.54 -18.27 2.73
CA SER A 129 6.02 -18.84 1.47
C SER A 129 6.39 -20.32 1.64
N GLU A 130 6.62 -21.02 0.53
CA GLU A 130 7.05 -22.43 0.54
C GLU A 130 8.37 -22.61 1.30
N VAL A 131 9.32 -21.68 1.14
CA VAL A 131 10.61 -21.72 1.86
C VAL A 131 10.40 -21.59 3.36
N LEU A 132 9.61 -20.60 3.80
CA LEU A 132 9.30 -20.44 5.22
C LEU A 132 8.62 -21.69 5.78
N GLY A 133 7.67 -22.25 5.03
CA GLY A 133 6.99 -23.49 5.39
C GLY A 133 7.94 -24.65 5.66
N ARG A 134 8.90 -24.88 4.75
CA ARG A 134 9.90 -25.94 4.91
C ARG A 134 10.81 -25.73 6.12
N TYR A 135 11.15 -24.48 6.45
CA TYR A 135 11.93 -24.19 7.66
C TYR A 135 11.16 -24.54 8.94
N ILE A 136 9.85 -24.27 8.97
CA ILE A 136 8.96 -24.55 10.11
C ILE A 136 8.74 -26.05 10.33
N GLU A 137 8.70 -26.84 9.25
CA GLU A 137 8.48 -28.30 9.31
C GLU A 137 9.65 -29.07 9.95
N THR A 138 10.82 -28.45 10.10
CA THR A 138 12.00 -29.10 10.70
C THR A 138 11.83 -29.34 12.20
N SER A 139 12.34 -30.48 12.68
CA SER A 139 12.43 -30.74 14.14
C SER A 139 13.32 -29.73 14.86
N TYR A 140 14.29 -29.17 14.13
CA TYR A 140 15.18 -28.10 14.58
C TYR A 140 14.40 -26.85 15.03
N TYR A 141 13.44 -26.37 14.22
CA TYR A 141 12.69 -25.18 14.59
C TYR A 141 11.95 -25.34 15.93
N GLN A 142 11.38 -26.52 16.18
CA GLN A 142 10.64 -26.78 17.42
C GLN A 142 11.55 -26.72 18.65
N SER A 143 12.73 -27.36 18.61
CA SER A 143 13.68 -27.32 19.73
C SER A 143 14.27 -25.92 19.93
N TYR A 144 14.55 -25.20 18.83
CA TYR A 144 15.06 -23.84 18.85
C TYR A 144 14.05 -22.86 19.45
N TYR A 145 12.78 -22.90 19.01
CA TYR A 145 11.69 -22.10 19.57
C TYR A 145 11.52 -22.34 21.07
N GLN A 146 11.51 -23.59 21.53
CA GLN A 146 11.36 -23.90 22.97
C GLN A 146 12.52 -23.35 23.80
N SER A 147 13.74 -23.36 23.24
CA SER A 147 14.93 -22.78 23.89
C SER A 147 14.79 -21.26 24.03
N LEU A 148 14.40 -20.55 22.96
CA LEU A 148 14.15 -19.10 23.01
C LEU A 148 13.02 -18.74 23.97
N LYS A 149 11.90 -19.48 23.93
CA LYS A 149 10.76 -19.26 24.82
C LYS A 149 11.15 -19.44 26.29
N SER A 150 11.91 -20.48 26.60
CA SER A 150 12.39 -20.75 27.96
C SER A 150 13.32 -19.65 28.46
N ALA A 151 14.25 -19.19 27.60
CA ALA A 151 15.15 -18.07 27.91
C ALA A 151 14.38 -16.77 28.16
N TYR A 152 13.43 -16.43 27.27
CA TYR A 152 12.56 -15.27 27.42
C TYR A 152 11.78 -15.29 28.75
N GLN A 153 11.12 -16.40 29.06
CA GLN A 153 10.33 -16.56 30.28
C GLN A 153 11.17 -16.49 31.55
N LYS A 154 12.40 -17.04 31.52
CA LYS A 154 13.33 -16.99 32.65
C LYS A 154 13.80 -15.56 32.90
N ALA A 155 14.22 -14.84 31.85
CA ALA A 155 14.66 -13.45 31.95
C ALA A 155 13.52 -12.53 32.43
N LEU A 156 12.30 -12.73 31.93
CA LEU A 156 11.13 -11.96 32.35
C LEU A 156 10.83 -12.13 33.85
N LYS A 157 10.99 -13.34 34.40
CA LYS A 157 10.79 -13.62 35.84
C LYS A 157 11.85 -13.02 36.76
N GLN A 158 13.05 -12.77 36.24
CA GLN A 158 14.15 -12.18 37.01
C GLN A 158 13.99 -10.67 37.20
N PHE A 159 13.05 -10.02 36.48
CA PHE A 159 12.72 -8.58 36.59
C PHE A 159 13.93 -7.63 36.46
N ASP A 160 14.92 -8.01 35.65
CA ASP A 160 16.18 -7.27 35.51
C ASP A 160 16.24 -6.41 34.23
N GLY A 161 15.06 -5.93 33.79
CA GLY A 161 14.93 -5.06 32.62
C GLY A 161 15.08 -5.77 31.26
N ILE A 162 15.02 -4.97 30.18
CA ILE A 162 15.08 -5.47 28.80
C ILE A 162 16.45 -6.07 28.47
N ASP A 163 17.54 -5.53 29.02
CA ASP A 163 18.90 -5.97 28.73
C ASP A 163 19.13 -7.43 29.14
N SER A 164 18.57 -7.86 30.28
CA SER A 164 18.58 -9.26 30.69
C SER A 164 17.88 -10.18 29.69
N ILE A 165 16.76 -9.74 29.11
CA ILE A 165 16.07 -10.45 28.03
C ILE A 165 16.96 -10.49 26.77
N LYS A 166 17.61 -9.38 26.42
CA LYS A 166 18.51 -9.31 25.25
C LYS A 166 19.65 -10.31 25.40
N GLU A 167 20.33 -10.33 26.53
CA GLU A 167 21.45 -11.25 26.79
C GLU A 167 21.00 -12.72 26.79
N ALA A 168 19.91 -13.05 27.50
CA ALA A 168 19.42 -14.42 27.57
C ALA A 168 19.03 -14.99 26.19
N LEU A 169 18.39 -14.17 25.34
CA LEU A 169 18.07 -14.56 23.98
C LEU A 169 19.32 -14.64 23.10
N ARG A 170 20.26 -13.72 23.27
CA ARG A 170 21.52 -13.71 22.53
C ARG A 170 22.34 -14.97 22.77
N GLU A 171 22.39 -15.47 24.00
CA GLU A 171 23.06 -16.75 24.31
C GLU A 171 22.48 -17.91 23.48
N VAL A 172 21.15 -18.00 23.40
CA VAL A 172 20.47 -19.04 22.62
C VAL A 172 20.74 -18.89 21.13
N VAL A 173 20.64 -17.67 20.57
CA VAL A 173 20.91 -17.42 19.14
C VAL A 173 22.36 -17.77 18.82
N ASN A 174 23.33 -17.27 19.61
CA ASN A 174 24.75 -17.48 19.39
C ASN A 174 25.14 -18.96 19.43
N HIS A 175 24.51 -19.75 20.30
CA HIS A 175 24.72 -21.19 20.35
C HIS A 175 24.28 -21.89 19.05
N ASN A 176 23.26 -21.35 18.39
CA ASN A 176 22.62 -21.93 17.21
C ASN A 176 23.18 -21.43 15.87
N LEU A 177 23.98 -20.35 15.85
CA LEU A 177 24.55 -19.77 14.62
C LEU A 177 25.35 -20.76 13.76
N LYS A 178 25.88 -21.83 14.36
CA LYS A 178 26.69 -22.85 13.66
C LYS A 178 25.85 -24.00 13.11
N GLU A 179 24.58 -24.06 13.47
CA GLU A 179 23.68 -25.13 13.03
C GLU A 179 23.32 -24.92 11.55
N LYS A 180 23.40 -25.99 10.76
CA LYS A 180 23.15 -25.92 9.31
C LYS A 180 21.71 -25.50 8.97
N GLU A 181 20.78 -25.82 9.85
CA GLU A 181 19.35 -25.52 9.72
C GLU A 181 18.98 -24.13 10.27
N PHE A 182 19.94 -23.39 10.83
CA PHE A 182 19.69 -22.07 11.38
C PHE A 182 19.45 -21.04 10.27
N HIS A 183 18.34 -20.31 10.41
CA HIS A 183 17.99 -19.17 9.56
C HIS A 183 17.44 -18.05 10.45
N HIS A 184 17.85 -16.80 10.20
CA HIS A 184 17.42 -15.65 11.02
C HIS A 184 15.90 -15.49 11.11
N VAL A 185 15.18 -15.82 10.03
CA VAL A 185 13.70 -15.81 9.99
C VAL A 185 13.07 -16.77 11.01
N LEU A 186 13.78 -17.81 11.45
CA LEU A 186 13.30 -18.72 12.50
C LEU A 186 13.32 -18.04 13.88
N THR A 187 14.28 -17.15 14.14
CA THR A 187 14.29 -16.33 15.36
C THR A 187 13.10 -15.38 15.38
N GLU A 188 12.84 -14.71 14.25
CA GLU A 188 11.69 -13.81 14.09
C GLU A 188 10.38 -14.55 14.31
N LEU A 189 10.23 -15.73 13.69
CA LEU A 189 9.04 -16.55 13.85
C LEU A 189 8.85 -17.06 15.28
N ALA A 190 9.94 -17.44 15.95
CA ALA A 190 9.90 -17.81 17.36
C ALA A 190 9.43 -16.64 18.23
N PHE A 191 9.89 -15.42 17.95
CA PHE A 191 9.42 -14.21 18.64
C PHE A 191 7.95 -13.92 18.36
N LEU A 192 7.46 -14.15 17.14
CA LEU A 192 6.04 -14.05 16.82
C LEU A 192 5.20 -15.07 17.58
N HIS A 193 5.70 -16.29 17.76
CA HIS A 193 5.03 -17.32 18.54
C HIS A 193 4.96 -16.92 20.02
N ILE A 194 6.06 -16.41 20.59
CA ILE A 194 6.07 -15.82 21.94
C ILE A 194 5.08 -14.65 22.03
N ARG A 195 5.07 -13.74 21.05
CA ARG A 195 4.14 -12.61 21.00
C ARG A 195 2.69 -13.07 20.99
N TYR A 196 2.37 -14.07 20.18
CA TYR A 196 1.05 -14.68 20.12
C TYR A 196 0.63 -15.26 21.47
N ASP A 197 1.50 -16.05 22.12
CA ASP A 197 1.21 -16.67 23.41
C ASP A 197 0.87 -15.65 24.51
N TYR A 198 1.47 -14.45 24.45
CA TYR A 198 1.26 -13.41 25.45
C TYR A 198 0.13 -12.45 25.11
N LYS A 199 -0.04 -12.08 23.84
CA LYS A 199 -1.05 -11.08 23.42
C LYS A 199 -2.36 -11.71 22.93
N GLN A 200 -2.38 -13.00 22.63
CA GLN A 200 -3.56 -13.70 22.11
C GLN A 200 -4.19 -12.90 20.95
N GLU A 201 -5.48 -12.62 20.95
CA GLU A 201 -6.19 -11.92 19.87
C GLU A 201 -5.59 -10.54 19.51
N ASP A 202 -4.89 -9.88 20.44
CA ASP A 202 -4.25 -8.59 20.23
C ASP A 202 -2.78 -8.69 19.74
N HIS A 203 -2.38 -9.86 19.23
CA HIS A 203 -1.01 -10.10 18.77
C HIS A 203 -0.60 -9.19 17.58
N GLY A 204 -1.54 -8.63 16.82
CA GLY A 204 -1.24 -7.65 15.76
C GLY A 204 -0.46 -8.22 14.56
N ILE A 205 -0.49 -9.54 14.35
CA ILE A 205 0.17 -10.22 13.23
C ILE A 205 -0.80 -10.27 12.06
N ILE A 206 -0.36 -9.82 10.89
CA ILE A 206 -1.11 -9.82 9.63
C ILE A 206 -0.44 -10.84 8.71
N PRO A 207 -1.01 -12.03 8.52
CA PRO A 207 -0.46 -13.04 7.63
C PRO A 207 -0.75 -12.71 6.16
N VAL A 208 0.29 -12.78 5.33
CA VAL A 208 0.26 -12.55 3.88
C VAL A 208 0.85 -13.77 3.17
N LEU A 209 0.03 -14.55 2.48
CA LEU A 209 0.47 -15.71 1.70
C LEU A 209 0.97 -15.24 0.33
N LEU A 210 2.26 -15.43 0.07
CA LEU A 210 2.89 -15.06 -1.20
C LEU A 210 2.77 -16.18 -2.23
N ASN A 211 3.05 -17.42 -1.81
CA ASN A 211 2.93 -18.62 -2.63
C ASN A 211 2.62 -19.85 -1.77
N GLY A 212 2.46 -21.00 -2.42
CA GLY A 212 2.17 -22.27 -1.75
C GLY A 212 0.75 -22.31 -1.15
N THR A 213 0.59 -23.04 -0.06
CA THR A 213 -0.71 -23.22 0.62
C THR A 213 -0.63 -22.77 2.06
N PHE A 214 -1.69 -22.12 2.54
CA PHE A 214 -1.81 -21.63 3.91
C PHE A 214 -1.29 -22.62 4.97
N GLN A 215 -1.74 -23.88 4.92
CA GLN A 215 -1.40 -24.89 5.93
C GLN A 215 0.08 -25.26 5.97
N LYS A 216 0.80 -25.08 4.86
CA LYS A 216 2.22 -25.39 4.75
C LYS A 216 3.09 -24.18 5.05
N CYS A 217 2.62 -22.97 4.75
CA CYS A 217 3.44 -21.77 4.78
C CYS A 217 3.39 -21.00 6.10
N PHE A 218 2.48 -21.37 7.02
CA PHE A 218 2.31 -20.70 8.30
C PHE A 218 2.29 -21.70 9.47
N PRO A 219 2.76 -21.26 10.66
CA PRO A 219 2.61 -22.03 11.88
C PRO A 219 1.13 -22.10 12.32
N ALA A 220 0.79 -23.10 13.13
CA ALA A 220 -0.58 -23.43 13.51
C ALA A 220 -1.35 -22.32 14.26
N PHE A 221 -0.64 -21.37 14.88
CA PHE A 221 -1.27 -20.23 15.59
C PHE A 221 -1.79 -19.13 14.64
N ILE A 222 -1.40 -19.16 13.37
CA ILE A 222 -1.93 -18.25 12.36
C ILE A 222 -3.28 -18.76 11.88
N VAL A 223 -4.23 -17.86 11.66
CA VAL A 223 -5.61 -18.20 11.27
C VAL A 223 -5.83 -17.95 9.78
N LYS A 224 -6.47 -18.92 9.09
CA LYS A 224 -6.71 -18.84 7.64
C LYS A 224 -7.63 -17.69 7.25
N SER A 225 -8.69 -17.44 8.02
CA SER A 225 -9.68 -16.40 7.74
C SER A 225 -9.08 -14.99 7.73
N THR A 226 -7.99 -14.78 8.46
CA THR A 226 -7.28 -13.51 8.55
C THR A 226 -6.08 -13.44 7.62
N THR A 227 -5.92 -14.35 6.65
CA THR A 227 -4.79 -14.34 5.71
C THR A 227 -5.10 -13.54 4.45
N ILE A 228 -4.21 -12.62 4.06
CA ILE A 228 -4.22 -12.01 2.73
C ILE A 228 -3.51 -12.96 1.78
N CYS A 229 -4.21 -13.47 0.78
CA CYS A 229 -3.59 -14.25 -0.28
C CYS A 229 -3.24 -13.32 -1.45
N ILE A 230 -1.97 -13.31 -1.84
CA ILE A 230 -1.51 -12.70 -3.08
C ILE A 230 -1.59 -13.77 -4.16
N TYR A 231 -2.42 -13.52 -5.17
CA TYR A 231 -2.56 -14.40 -6.32
C TYR A 231 -1.98 -13.68 -7.52
N GLU A 232 -0.78 -14.03 -7.93
CA GLU A 232 -0.22 -13.49 -9.16
C GLU A 232 -0.75 -14.29 -10.36
N PRO A 233 -1.50 -13.66 -11.28
CA PRO A 233 -1.93 -14.34 -12.49
C PRO A 233 -0.74 -14.53 -13.44
N SER A 234 -0.01 -15.65 -13.23
CA SER A 234 1.08 -16.22 -14.05
C SER A 234 1.93 -15.25 -14.89
N LEU A 235 3.20 -15.11 -14.51
CA LEU A 235 4.26 -14.45 -15.30
C LEU A 235 4.52 -15.08 -16.69
N TYR A 236 4.01 -16.28 -16.96
CA TYR A 236 4.38 -17.10 -18.12
C TYR A 236 3.23 -17.48 -19.06
N VAL A 237 2.00 -17.03 -18.80
CA VAL A 237 0.89 -17.21 -19.74
C VAL A 237 0.30 -15.83 -20.06
N PRO A 238 0.52 -15.28 -21.26
CA PRO A 238 -0.29 -14.17 -21.71
C PRO A 238 -1.71 -14.70 -21.91
N GLY A 239 -2.65 -14.17 -21.13
CA GLY A 239 -4.07 -14.26 -21.43
C GLY A 239 -4.89 -15.10 -20.44
N ASN A 240 -5.85 -14.43 -19.82
CA ASN A 240 -7.09 -15.01 -19.31
C ASN A 240 -7.02 -15.72 -17.96
N TRP A 241 -7.05 -14.94 -16.86
CA TRP A 241 -7.63 -15.40 -15.61
C TRP A 241 -9.15 -15.22 -15.68
N ASN A 242 -9.92 -16.30 -15.60
CA ASN A 242 -11.38 -16.31 -15.87
C ASN A 242 -11.81 -15.73 -17.23
N GLY A 243 -10.93 -15.75 -18.24
CA GLY A 243 -11.22 -15.15 -19.55
C GLY A 243 -10.79 -13.68 -19.70
N GLU A 244 -10.16 -13.08 -18.68
CA GLU A 244 -9.75 -11.66 -18.71
C GLU A 244 -8.23 -11.46 -18.75
N GLU A 245 -7.79 -10.44 -19.51
CA GLU A 245 -6.40 -10.00 -19.57
C GLU A 245 -5.90 -9.56 -18.18
N THR A 246 -4.76 -10.10 -17.75
CA THR A 246 -4.11 -9.78 -16.48
C THR A 246 -2.80 -9.05 -16.70
N TYR A 247 -2.43 -8.21 -15.74
CA TYR A 247 -1.24 -7.38 -15.81
C TYR A 247 -0.22 -7.81 -14.76
N GLN A 248 1.06 -7.68 -15.08
CA GLN A 248 2.16 -7.91 -14.16
C GLN A 248 1.93 -7.16 -12.84
N ASP A 249 2.18 -7.85 -11.73
CA ASP A 249 2.07 -7.38 -10.35
C ASP A 249 0.64 -6.98 -9.93
N GLN A 250 -0.37 -7.19 -10.79
CA GLN A 250 -1.76 -6.85 -10.47
C GLN A 250 -2.26 -7.60 -9.24
N GLY A 251 -1.84 -8.86 -9.07
CA GLY A 251 -2.14 -9.66 -7.89
C GLY A 251 -1.55 -9.06 -6.63
N VAL A 252 -0.29 -8.62 -6.72
CA VAL A 252 0.43 -7.94 -5.64
C VAL A 252 -0.23 -6.61 -5.27
N HIS A 253 -0.62 -5.78 -6.25
CA HIS A 253 -1.33 -4.51 -6.01
C HIS A 253 -2.64 -4.73 -5.23
N ILE A 254 -3.45 -5.72 -5.63
CA ILE A 254 -4.70 -6.07 -4.95
C ILE A 254 -4.42 -6.57 -3.53
N GLY A 255 -3.39 -7.40 -3.35
CA GLY A 255 -2.90 -7.83 -2.05
C GLY A 255 -2.52 -6.63 -1.16
N PHE A 256 -1.85 -5.63 -1.73
CA PHE A 256 -1.44 -4.43 -1.04
C PHE A 256 -2.61 -3.56 -0.58
N PHE A 257 -3.64 -3.36 -1.40
CA PHE A 257 -4.86 -2.66 -0.96
C PHE A 257 -5.52 -3.36 0.23
N LYS A 258 -5.59 -4.70 0.22
CA LYS A 258 -6.09 -5.48 1.36
C LYS A 258 -5.22 -5.30 2.61
N LEU A 259 -3.90 -5.26 2.44
CA LEU A 259 -2.96 -5.00 3.53
C LEU A 259 -3.17 -3.60 4.12
N LEU A 260 -3.25 -2.55 3.28
CA LEU A 260 -3.49 -1.18 3.74
C LEU A 260 -4.81 -1.04 4.50
N LYS A 261 -5.89 -1.66 4.04
CA LYS A 261 -7.18 -1.63 4.74
C LYS A 261 -7.09 -2.24 6.15
N ARG A 262 -6.27 -3.28 6.34
CA ARG A 262 -6.03 -3.88 7.67
C ARG A 262 -5.11 -3.05 8.55
N LEU A 263 -4.14 -2.35 7.95
CA LEU A 263 -3.21 -1.48 8.67
C LEU A 263 -3.87 -0.18 9.10
N LEU A 264 -4.77 0.36 8.27
CA LEU A 264 -5.40 1.66 8.41
C LEU A 264 -6.93 1.50 8.45
N VAL A 265 -7.43 0.84 9.50
CA VAL A 265 -8.87 0.53 9.65
C VAL A 265 -9.73 1.81 9.55
N ASN A 266 -9.27 2.93 10.11
CA ASN A 266 -9.96 4.23 10.04
C ASN A 266 -10.01 4.83 8.62
N GLN A 267 -9.18 4.34 7.70
CA GLN A 267 -9.11 4.79 6.30
C GLN A 267 -9.66 3.74 5.33
N GLU A 268 -10.19 2.62 5.84
CA GLU A 268 -10.62 1.47 5.03
C GLU A 268 -11.56 1.89 3.89
N ARG A 269 -12.57 2.71 4.21
CA ARG A 269 -13.54 3.18 3.23
C ARG A 269 -12.89 4.00 2.11
N ARG A 270 -11.96 4.90 2.45
CA ARG A 270 -11.25 5.72 1.46
C ARG A 270 -10.39 4.86 0.54
N ILE A 271 -9.65 3.92 1.12
CA ILE A 271 -8.83 2.97 0.35
C ILE A 271 -9.71 2.14 -0.58
N GLN A 272 -10.85 1.64 -0.08
CA GLN A 272 -11.79 0.85 -0.87
C GLN A 272 -12.37 1.64 -2.04
N VAL A 273 -12.82 2.88 -1.83
CA VAL A 273 -13.37 3.71 -2.91
C VAL A 273 -12.31 3.97 -3.99
N ILE A 274 -11.07 4.23 -3.62
CA ILE A 274 -9.98 4.44 -4.59
C ILE A 274 -9.62 3.15 -5.32
N GLU A 275 -9.57 2.02 -4.62
CA GLU A 275 -9.38 0.70 -5.23
C GLU A 275 -10.48 0.41 -6.28
N GLU A 276 -11.75 0.64 -5.95
CA GLU A 276 -12.89 0.36 -6.83
C GLU A 276 -13.03 1.36 -7.99
N GLU A 277 -13.10 2.65 -7.66
CA GLU A 277 -13.45 3.70 -8.63
C GLU A 277 -12.25 4.14 -9.47
N VAL A 278 -11.02 4.01 -8.96
CA VAL A 278 -9.81 4.41 -9.69
C VAL A 278 -9.09 3.20 -10.25
N TYR A 279 -8.57 2.32 -9.37
CA TYR A 279 -7.72 1.22 -9.81
C TYR A 279 -8.47 0.25 -10.73
N HIS A 280 -9.54 -0.40 -10.23
CA HIS A 280 -10.28 -1.40 -11.00
C HIS A 280 -10.96 -0.82 -12.24
N SER A 281 -11.47 0.42 -12.17
CA SER A 281 -12.07 1.09 -13.33
C SER A 281 -11.04 1.37 -14.43
N CYS A 282 -9.83 1.84 -14.09
CA CYS A 282 -8.75 2.05 -15.05
C CYS A 282 -8.25 0.73 -15.66
N ILE A 283 -8.10 -0.33 -14.86
CA ILE A 283 -7.81 -1.69 -15.36
C ILE A 283 -8.89 -2.13 -16.37
N GLN A 284 -10.17 -1.95 -16.02
CA GLN A 284 -11.27 -2.33 -16.91
C GLN A 284 -11.27 -1.52 -18.21
N ALA A 285 -10.93 -0.24 -18.16
CA ALA A 285 -10.80 0.61 -19.35
C ALA A 285 -9.66 0.15 -20.27
N LEU A 286 -8.51 -0.26 -19.70
CA LEU A 286 -7.39 -0.85 -20.45
C LEU A 286 -7.77 -2.18 -21.11
N ARG A 287 -8.60 -3.00 -20.45
CA ARG A 287 -9.13 -4.25 -21.01
C ARG A 287 -10.06 -4.00 -22.19
N LYS A 288 -10.92 -2.97 -22.12
CA LYS A 288 -11.98 -2.70 -23.10
C LYS A 288 -11.54 -1.90 -24.33
N ASN A 289 -10.49 -1.07 -24.28
CA ASN A 289 -10.17 -0.10 -25.33
C ASN A 289 -8.81 -0.34 -26.01
N HIS A 290 -8.83 -0.90 -27.22
CA HIS A 290 -7.65 -1.40 -27.93
C HIS A 290 -6.71 -0.36 -28.60
N SER A 291 -6.93 0.95 -28.49
CA SER A 291 -5.99 1.93 -29.08
C SER A 291 -5.95 3.29 -28.39
N LYS A 292 -7.09 3.93 -28.14
CA LYS A 292 -7.14 5.30 -27.62
C LYS A 292 -6.64 5.44 -26.17
N VAL A 293 -6.92 4.47 -25.31
CA VAL A 293 -6.51 4.47 -23.89
C VAL A 293 -5.03 4.09 -23.72
N LEU A 294 -4.41 3.48 -24.74
CA LEU A 294 -2.98 3.18 -24.71
C LEU A 294 -2.11 4.43 -24.85
N GLU A 295 -2.67 5.56 -25.28
CA GLU A 295 -1.95 6.83 -25.27
C GLU A 295 -1.86 7.40 -23.85
N PRO A 296 -0.64 7.62 -23.30
CA PRO A 296 -0.42 8.02 -21.91
C PRO A 296 -1.22 9.24 -21.48
N GLN A 297 -1.40 10.21 -22.38
CA GLN A 297 -2.19 11.41 -22.12
C GLN A 297 -3.68 11.08 -21.97
N ALA A 298 -4.21 10.19 -22.82
CA ALA A 298 -5.60 9.75 -22.73
C ALA A 298 -5.85 8.91 -21.47
N PHE A 299 -4.91 8.01 -21.12
CA PHE A 299 -4.98 7.25 -19.88
C PHE A 299 -4.91 8.17 -18.65
N SER A 300 -4.05 9.18 -18.67
CA SER A 300 -3.95 10.18 -17.60
C SER A 300 -5.26 10.95 -17.42
N THR A 301 -5.92 11.36 -18.52
CA THR A 301 -7.25 12.00 -18.45
C THR A 301 -8.28 11.05 -17.84
N TYR A 302 -8.33 9.79 -18.30
CA TYR A 302 -9.26 8.80 -17.75
C TYR A 302 -9.05 8.58 -16.24
N MET A 303 -7.79 8.48 -15.81
CA MET A 303 -7.43 8.35 -14.40
C MET A 303 -7.89 9.57 -13.58
N LYS A 304 -7.74 10.79 -14.10
CA LYS A 304 -8.23 12.01 -13.44
C LYS A 304 -9.75 12.00 -13.27
N ASP A 305 -10.48 11.63 -14.30
CA ASP A 305 -11.95 11.53 -14.24
C ASP A 305 -12.39 10.48 -13.21
N ALA A 306 -11.68 9.34 -13.16
CA ALA A 306 -11.91 8.30 -12.17
C ALA A 306 -11.65 8.80 -10.73
N TYR A 307 -10.61 9.59 -10.51
CA TYR A 307 -10.35 10.25 -9.22
C TYR A 307 -11.45 11.24 -8.84
N LEU A 308 -11.93 12.07 -9.77
CA LEU A 308 -13.03 13.00 -9.48
C LEU A 308 -14.28 12.25 -9.03
N LYS A 309 -14.63 11.17 -9.74
CA LYS A 309 -15.74 10.30 -9.35
C LYS A 309 -15.55 9.67 -7.97
N ALA A 310 -14.33 9.23 -7.65
CA ALA A 310 -14.00 8.69 -6.33
C ALA A 310 -14.17 9.73 -5.22
N LEU A 311 -13.74 10.97 -5.46
CA LEU A 311 -13.89 12.08 -4.52
C LEU A 311 -15.36 12.46 -4.31
N ASP A 312 -16.16 12.52 -5.37
CA ASP A 312 -17.60 12.78 -5.27
C ASP A 312 -18.29 11.72 -4.40
N LYS A 313 -17.96 10.44 -4.60
CA LYS A 313 -18.49 9.33 -3.78
C LYS A 313 -18.10 9.46 -2.30
N LEU A 314 -16.86 9.86 -2.01
CA LEU A 314 -16.41 10.10 -0.64
C LEU A 314 -17.11 11.29 0.03
N LEU A 315 -17.43 12.34 -0.74
CA LEU A 315 -18.21 13.48 -0.25
C LEU A 315 -19.67 13.10 0.00
N GLU A 316 -20.28 12.33 -0.89
CA GLU A 316 -21.64 11.80 -0.72
C GLU A 316 -21.74 10.91 0.52
N ASP A 317 -20.77 10.02 0.74
CA ASP A 317 -20.71 9.18 1.95
C ASP A 317 -20.63 10.04 3.22
N GLY A 318 -19.79 11.07 3.22
CA GLY A 318 -19.64 12.00 4.35
C GLY A 318 -20.91 12.79 4.65
N THR A 319 -21.57 13.33 3.61
CA THR A 319 -22.83 14.07 3.79
C THR A 319 -23.99 13.17 4.21
N THR A 320 -24.02 11.92 3.76
CA THR A 320 -25.02 10.92 4.16
C THR A 320 -24.83 10.52 5.62
N PHE A 321 -23.60 10.30 6.07
CA PHE A 321 -23.27 10.04 7.48
C PHE A 321 -23.74 11.17 8.39
N LEU A 322 -23.47 12.43 8.02
CA LEU A 322 -23.94 13.60 8.77
C LEU A 322 -25.47 13.73 8.80
N ARG A 323 -26.17 13.36 7.70
CA ARG A 323 -27.63 13.39 7.65
C ARG A 323 -28.29 12.31 8.51
N GLN A 324 -27.66 11.14 8.65
CA GLN A 324 -28.14 10.05 9.52
C GLN A 324 -27.93 10.33 11.01
N LEU A 325 -27.03 11.26 11.35
CA LEU A 325 -26.82 11.74 12.72
C LEU A 325 -27.76 12.91 13.10
N GLY A 326 -28.60 13.38 12.19
CA GLY A 326 -29.67 14.33 12.48
C GLY A 326 -30.75 13.71 13.40
N PRO A 327 -31.49 14.53 14.17
CA PRO A 327 -32.31 14.03 15.27
C PRO A 327 -33.43 13.13 14.76
N GLU A 328 -33.35 11.83 15.06
CA GLU A 328 -34.51 10.95 14.90
C GLU A 328 -35.67 11.49 15.73
N THR A 329 -36.76 11.76 15.02
CA THR A 329 -38.03 12.24 15.56
C THR A 329 -38.66 11.21 16.49
N SER A 330 -38.91 11.65 17.73
CA SER A 330 -39.87 11.15 18.73
C SER A 330 -39.61 9.77 19.38
N PRO A 331 -39.41 9.71 20.71
CA PRO A 331 -39.37 8.45 21.44
C PRO A 331 -40.79 7.91 21.71
N LYS A 332 -41.02 6.63 21.40
CA LYS A 332 -42.13 5.86 21.98
C LYS A 332 -41.90 5.69 23.49
N PRO A 333 -42.94 5.82 24.34
CA PRO A 333 -42.76 5.77 25.78
C PRO A 333 -42.63 4.31 26.28
N ILE A 334 -41.58 4.04 27.06
CA ILE A 334 -41.47 2.87 27.95
C ILE A 334 -41.18 3.41 29.38
N PRO A 335 -41.74 2.79 30.45
CA PRO A 335 -41.93 3.45 31.74
C PRO A 335 -40.65 3.65 32.56
N GLN A 336 -40.70 4.70 33.38
CA GLN A 336 -39.66 5.21 34.26
C GLN A 336 -39.18 4.21 35.33
N CYS A 337 -37.86 4.19 35.57
CA CYS A 337 -37.29 4.01 36.90
C CYS A 337 -36.44 5.26 37.24
N LYS A 338 -36.85 5.99 38.28
CA LYS A 338 -36.28 7.27 38.71
C LYS A 338 -35.08 7.01 39.63
N GLN A 339 -33.89 7.49 39.24
CA GLN A 339 -33.01 8.34 40.09
C GLN A 339 -31.66 8.77 39.46
N ASN A 340 -31.29 8.32 38.25
CA ASN A 340 -30.03 8.74 37.58
C ASN A 340 -30.19 9.78 36.44
N SER A 341 -31.40 10.32 36.22
CA SER A 341 -31.74 11.01 34.96
C SER A 341 -31.16 12.43 34.83
N MET A 342 -31.08 13.24 35.89
CA MET A 342 -30.62 14.64 35.76
C MET A 342 -29.12 14.77 35.44
N LEU A 343 -28.26 13.91 36.00
CA LEU A 343 -26.81 13.96 35.75
C LEU A 343 -26.48 13.48 34.33
N GLN A 344 -27.17 12.43 33.87
CA GLN A 344 -27.03 11.92 32.49
C GLN A 344 -27.56 12.92 31.45
N THR A 345 -28.67 13.62 31.74
CA THR A 345 -29.24 14.60 30.81
C THR A 345 -28.32 15.82 30.65
N ALA A 346 -27.67 16.27 31.72
CA ALA A 346 -26.70 17.38 31.65
C ALA A 346 -25.43 17.00 30.87
N GLN A 347 -24.88 15.80 31.08
CA GLN A 347 -23.73 15.30 30.33
C GLN A 347 -24.04 15.11 28.84
N ILE A 348 -25.25 14.64 28.51
CA ILE A 348 -25.71 14.52 27.12
C ILE A 348 -25.82 15.91 26.47
N LEU A 349 -26.34 16.90 27.19
CA LEU A 349 -26.48 18.27 26.67
C LEU A 349 -25.12 18.92 26.41
N GLU A 350 -24.13 18.71 27.29
CA GLU A 350 -22.76 19.20 27.10
C GLU A 350 -22.08 18.54 25.89
N VAL A 351 -22.25 17.22 25.72
CA VAL A 351 -21.71 16.49 24.55
C VAL A 351 -22.37 16.98 23.26
N MET A 352 -23.68 17.20 23.25
CA MET A 352 -24.40 17.74 22.10
C MET A 352 -23.94 19.16 21.76
N GLN A 353 -23.71 20.01 22.76
CA GLN A 353 -23.25 21.37 22.55
C GLN A 353 -21.81 21.40 22.01
N ALA A 354 -20.93 20.53 22.53
CA ALA A 354 -19.57 20.35 22.00
C ALA A 354 -19.60 19.84 20.55
N GLN A 355 -20.51 18.92 20.24
CA GLN A 355 -20.69 18.40 18.88
C GLN A 355 -21.13 19.51 17.91
N THR A 356 -22.13 20.32 18.26
CA THR A 356 -22.58 21.45 17.42
C THR A 356 -21.46 22.45 17.18
N GLN A 357 -20.62 22.72 18.18
CA GLN A 357 -19.46 23.60 18.02
C GLN A 357 -18.42 23.02 17.05
N ILE A 358 -18.13 21.72 17.16
CA ILE A 358 -17.21 21.02 16.24
C ILE A 358 -17.75 21.03 14.81
N GLU A 359 -19.04 20.75 14.62
CA GLU A 359 -19.69 20.78 13.30
C GLU A 359 -19.60 22.18 12.66
N SER A 360 -19.90 23.24 13.43
CA SER A 360 -19.79 24.62 12.94
C SER A 360 -18.34 24.99 12.56
N LEU A 361 -17.36 24.48 13.30
CA LEU A 361 -15.94 24.72 13.02
C LEU A 361 -15.48 23.99 11.76
N ILE A 362 -15.93 22.75 11.57
CA ILE A 362 -15.65 21.96 10.36
C ILE A 362 -16.28 22.65 9.15
N GLU A 363 -17.54 23.08 9.22
CA GLU A 363 -18.23 23.74 8.11
C GLU A 363 -17.57 25.06 7.72
N ALA A 364 -17.13 25.85 8.70
CA ALA A 364 -16.36 27.08 8.46
C ALA A 364 -15.01 26.79 7.78
N LYS A 365 -14.28 25.76 8.22
CA LYS A 365 -12.98 25.36 7.64
C LYS A 365 -13.13 24.82 6.22
N VAL A 366 -14.14 24.00 5.97
CA VAL A 366 -14.44 23.47 4.62
C VAL A 366 -14.82 24.60 3.68
N SER A 367 -15.62 25.56 4.14
CA SER A 367 -16.01 26.73 3.35
C SER A 367 -14.80 27.61 2.99
N ALA A 368 -13.88 27.84 3.94
CA ALA A 368 -12.64 28.57 3.69
C ALA A 368 -11.75 27.86 2.66
N LEU A 369 -11.53 26.55 2.82
CA LEU A 369 -10.75 25.75 1.86
C LEU A 369 -11.35 25.76 0.45
N LYS A 370 -12.69 25.74 0.34
CA LYS A 370 -13.38 25.81 -0.95
C LYS A 370 -13.16 27.17 -1.65
N ILE A 371 -13.13 28.26 -0.89
CA ILE A 371 -12.83 29.60 -1.40
C ILE A 371 -11.37 29.67 -1.88
N ASP A 372 -10.43 29.19 -1.06
CA ASP A 372 -9.01 29.20 -1.39
C ASP A 372 -8.71 28.36 -2.64
N LEU A 373 -9.26 27.15 -2.71
CA LEU A 373 -9.11 26.26 -3.87
C LEU A 373 -9.71 26.88 -5.14
N LYS A 374 -10.88 27.53 -5.03
CA LYS A 374 -11.51 28.23 -6.15
C LYS A 374 -10.64 29.40 -6.65
N SER A 375 -10.08 30.19 -5.73
CA SER A 375 -9.17 31.29 -6.04
C SER A 375 -7.90 30.78 -6.74
N TYR A 376 -7.28 29.74 -6.20
CA TYR A 376 -6.09 29.12 -6.78
C TYR A 376 -6.34 28.59 -8.20
N LEU A 377 -7.43 27.84 -8.40
CA LEU A 377 -7.81 27.32 -9.72
C LEU A 377 -8.10 28.45 -10.72
N GLN A 378 -8.74 29.54 -10.30
CA GLN A 378 -8.97 30.70 -11.16
C GLN A 378 -7.67 31.38 -11.58
N SER A 379 -6.69 31.49 -10.68
CA SER A 379 -5.36 32.03 -10.98
C SER A 379 -4.61 31.15 -12.00
N GLU A 380 -4.61 29.84 -11.80
CA GLU A 380 -3.97 28.88 -12.71
C GLU A 380 -4.63 28.89 -14.10
N ILE A 381 -5.96 28.91 -14.16
CA ILE A 381 -6.71 29.02 -15.43
C ILE A 381 -6.34 30.32 -16.14
N HIS A 382 -6.22 31.43 -15.42
CA HIS A 382 -5.82 32.72 -16.01
C HIS A 382 -4.39 32.66 -16.57
N LEU A 383 -3.45 32.04 -15.86
CA LEU A 383 -2.07 31.89 -16.30
C LEU A 383 -1.98 31.03 -17.57
N VAL A 384 -2.68 29.88 -17.59
CA VAL A 384 -2.74 29.00 -18.76
C VAL A 384 -3.38 29.72 -19.95
N LYS A 385 -4.47 30.45 -19.73
CA LYS A 385 -5.15 31.21 -20.78
C LYS A 385 -4.23 32.28 -21.39
N SER A 386 -3.54 33.06 -20.56
CA SER A 386 -2.58 34.07 -21.03
C SER A 386 -1.43 33.45 -21.84
N SER A 387 -0.94 32.27 -21.43
CA SER A 387 0.09 31.53 -22.18
C SER A 387 -0.41 31.04 -23.55
N ILE A 388 -1.66 30.58 -23.62
CA ILE A 388 -2.31 30.17 -24.88
C ILE A 388 -2.48 31.37 -25.80
N ASP A 389 -3.00 32.48 -25.29
CA ASP A 389 -3.25 33.70 -26.07
C ASP A 389 -1.93 34.24 -26.66
N SER A 390 -0.85 34.29 -25.86
CA SER A 390 0.48 34.71 -26.33
C SER A 390 1.04 33.79 -27.43
N LYS A 391 0.84 32.47 -27.31
CA LYS A 391 1.27 31.53 -28.37
C LYS A 391 0.43 31.67 -29.63
N LEU A 392 -0.86 31.98 -29.50
CA LEU A 392 -1.74 32.19 -30.64
C LEU A 392 -1.36 33.45 -31.42
N GLU A 393 -1.03 34.55 -30.73
CA GLU A 393 -0.51 35.78 -31.35
C GLU A 393 0.80 35.50 -32.10
N ALA A 394 1.76 34.81 -31.48
CA ALA A 394 3.03 34.45 -32.13
C ALA A 394 2.83 33.58 -33.39
N MET A 395 1.85 32.68 -33.37
CA MET A 395 1.48 31.89 -34.56
C MET A 395 0.87 32.75 -35.66
N GLN A 396 0.01 33.71 -35.32
CA GLN A 396 -0.60 34.62 -36.29
C GLN A 396 0.47 35.51 -36.95
N GLU A 397 1.41 36.06 -36.18
CA GLU A 397 2.53 36.84 -36.72
C GLU A 397 3.41 36.01 -37.67
N ALA A 398 3.73 34.77 -37.29
CA ALA A 398 4.48 33.85 -38.14
C ALA A 398 3.73 33.54 -39.45
N GLN A 399 2.41 33.36 -39.38
CA GLN A 399 1.57 33.13 -40.55
C GLN A 399 1.55 34.33 -41.50
N THR A 400 1.41 35.55 -40.96
CA THR A 400 1.44 36.78 -41.75
C THR A 400 2.79 36.97 -42.43
N SER A 401 3.89 36.73 -41.72
CA SER A 401 5.25 36.78 -42.26
C SER A 401 5.46 35.76 -43.40
N LEU A 402 4.93 34.54 -43.25
CA LEU A 402 4.99 33.51 -44.29
C LEU A 402 4.20 33.92 -45.53
N ASN A 403 3.00 34.46 -45.36
CA ASN A 403 2.16 34.93 -46.47
C ASN A 403 2.86 36.06 -47.24
N SER A 404 3.48 37.03 -46.56
CA SER A 404 4.24 38.10 -47.21
C SER A 404 5.44 37.59 -48.01
N LYS A 405 6.15 36.56 -47.51
CA LYS A 405 7.25 35.93 -48.25
C LYS A 405 6.74 35.17 -49.49
N LEU A 406 5.61 34.50 -49.39
CA LEU A 406 4.96 33.83 -50.53
C LEU A 406 4.58 34.81 -51.63
N GLU A 407 4.01 35.97 -51.29
CA GLU A 407 3.68 37.00 -52.27
C GLU A 407 4.93 37.56 -52.98
N LEU A 408 6.03 37.77 -52.26
CA LEU A 408 7.31 38.20 -52.86
C LEU A 408 7.88 37.16 -53.83
N ILE A 409 7.77 35.87 -53.51
CA ILE A 409 8.20 34.79 -54.39
C ILE A 409 7.32 34.76 -55.66
N LEU A 410 6.00 34.85 -55.52
CA LEU A 410 5.06 34.89 -56.64
C LEU A 410 5.31 36.11 -57.54
N ALA A 411 5.57 37.28 -56.97
CA ALA A 411 5.91 38.49 -57.72
C ALA A 411 7.25 38.36 -58.48
N SER A 412 8.19 37.58 -57.95
CA SER A 412 9.49 37.30 -58.59
C SER A 412 9.36 36.33 -59.76
N LEU A 413 8.46 35.36 -59.66
CA LEU A 413 8.17 34.37 -60.71
C LEU A 413 7.37 34.95 -61.89
N ASN A 414 6.57 36.00 -61.66
CA ASN A 414 5.78 36.68 -62.69
C ASN A 414 6.55 37.78 -63.45
N LYS A 415 7.86 37.93 -63.24
CA LYS A 415 8.68 38.82 -64.09
C LYS A 415 8.86 38.17 -65.47
N PRO A 416 8.56 38.87 -66.58
CA PRO A 416 8.75 38.30 -67.91
C PRO A 416 10.23 38.04 -68.14
N SER A 417 10.57 36.80 -68.52
CA SER A 417 11.89 36.44 -69.01
C SER A 417 12.25 37.35 -70.19
N ARG A 418 13.30 38.15 -70.02
CA ARG A 418 13.89 38.94 -71.12
C ARG A 418 14.71 38.05 -72.03
#